data_AF-A0A967SM00-F1
#
_entry.id   AF-A0A967SM00-F1
#
_cell.length_a   1.000
_cell.length_b   1.000
_cell.length_c   1.000
_cell.angle_alpha   90.00
_cell.angle_beta   90.00
_cell.angle_gamma   90.00
#
_symmetry.space_group_name_H-M   'P 1'
#
loop_
_entity.id
_entity.type
_entity.pdbx_description
1 polymer ?
#
loop_
_entity_poly.entity_id
_entity_poly.type
_entity_poly.pdbx_seq_one_letter_code
_entity_poly.pdbx_strand_id
1 'polypeptide(L)'
;MNGTVRWILAGAVAVATVFAPGTTAHGQVPTLDRVDSLVTAGDYASARSTLERWCSARDEFDVPGSDMARALMLRGQLAPDPESAEPHYLALVLGYPTSDHAPEALLRLGQALLAAGDA
;
A
#
# COMPACT_ATOMS: atom_id res chain seq x y z
N MET A 1 29.75 -37.85 -62.49
CA MET A 1 28.27 -37.91 -62.47
C MET A 1 27.83 -36.93 -61.39
N ASN A 2 27.74 -35.64 -61.72
CA ASN A 2 26.51 -34.96 -62.19
C ASN A 2 25.44 -35.02 -61.08
N GLY A 3 24.98 -33.95 -60.45
CA GLY A 3 25.18 -32.54 -60.68
C GLY A 3 24.48 -31.73 -59.57
N THR A 4 24.93 -30.48 -59.46
CA THR A 4 24.24 -29.30 -58.93
C THR A 4 22.71 -29.39 -58.92
N VAL A 5 22.07 -29.04 -57.80
CA VAL A 5 21.09 -27.93 -57.79
C VAL A 5 21.13 -27.21 -56.44
N ARG A 6 21.60 -25.97 -56.50
CA ARG A 6 21.53 -24.93 -55.46
C ARG A 6 20.15 -24.28 -55.55
N TRP A 7 19.32 -24.40 -54.52
CA TRP A 7 18.15 -23.53 -54.33
C TRP A 7 18.31 -22.74 -53.04
N ILE A 8 18.62 -21.45 -53.21
CA ILE A 8 18.49 -20.41 -52.20
C ILE A 8 17.04 -19.94 -52.30
N LEU A 9 16.26 -20.14 -51.25
CA LEU A 9 15.03 -19.42 -50.93
C LEU A 9 15.09 -19.23 -49.41
N ALA A 10 15.66 -18.14 -48.89
CA ALA A 10 14.96 -16.86 -48.72
C ALA A 10 13.53 -17.07 -48.18
N GLY A 11 13.43 -17.57 -46.95
CA GLY A 11 12.18 -17.71 -46.22
C GLY A 11 12.20 -16.82 -44.99
N ALA A 12 11.40 -15.75 -45.06
CA ALA A 12 11.27 -14.64 -44.14
C ALA A 12 11.32 -14.99 -42.63
N VAL A 13 12.01 -14.10 -41.92
CA VAL A 13 11.94 -13.87 -40.48
C VAL A 13 10.49 -13.85 -39.99
N ALA A 14 10.15 -14.76 -39.08
CA ALA A 14 8.99 -14.63 -38.20
C ALA A 14 9.50 -14.49 -36.77
N VAL A 15 9.99 -13.29 -36.42
CA VAL A 15 10.07 -12.90 -35.01
C VAL A 15 8.62 -12.72 -34.57
N ALA A 16 8.09 -13.72 -33.89
CA ALA A 16 6.83 -13.62 -33.18
C ALA A 16 7.05 -12.66 -32.00
N THR A 17 6.92 -11.36 -32.26
CA THR A 17 6.77 -10.36 -31.22
C THR A 17 5.45 -10.68 -30.51
N VAL A 18 5.54 -11.44 -29.42
CA VAL A 18 4.41 -11.63 -28.51
C VAL A 18 4.13 -10.26 -27.91
N PHE A 19 3.23 -9.52 -28.54
CA PHE A 19 2.50 -8.44 -27.90
C PHE A 19 1.69 -9.11 -26.79
N ALA A 20 2.23 -9.12 -25.57
CA ALA A 20 1.42 -9.30 -24.40
C ALA A 20 0.38 -8.17 -24.42
N PRO A 21 -0.93 -8.45 -24.45
CA PRO A 21 -1.91 -7.41 -24.20
C PRO A 21 -1.56 -6.85 -22.83
N GLY A 22 -1.25 -5.55 -22.78
CA GLY A 22 -1.16 -4.82 -21.54
C GLY A 22 -2.52 -4.88 -20.89
N THR A 23 -2.72 -5.88 -20.04
CA THR A 23 -3.82 -5.86 -19.07
C THR A 23 -3.54 -4.64 -18.23
N THR A 24 -4.27 -3.56 -18.48
CA THR A 24 -4.44 -2.52 -17.48
C THR A 24 -4.91 -3.26 -16.24
N ALA A 25 -4.02 -3.40 -15.27
CA ALA A 25 -4.37 -3.90 -13.94
C ALA A 25 -5.31 -2.85 -13.35
N HIS A 26 -6.59 -2.93 -13.70
CA HIS A 26 -7.64 -2.17 -13.07
C HIS A 26 -7.77 -2.70 -11.64
N GLY A 27 -6.98 -2.09 -10.78
CA GLY A 27 -7.29 -1.77 -9.39
C GLY A 27 -7.85 -2.89 -8.55
N GLN A 28 -7.04 -3.90 -8.20
CA GLN A 28 -7.28 -4.53 -6.90
C GLN A 28 -7.11 -3.46 -5.83
N VAL A 29 -8.14 -3.24 -5.01
CA VAL A 29 -8.06 -2.40 -3.82
C VAL A 29 -6.88 -2.90 -2.99
N PRO A 30 -5.88 -2.05 -2.69
CA PRO A 30 -4.70 -2.50 -1.96
C PRO A 30 -5.08 -2.96 -0.55
N THR A 31 -4.47 -4.03 -0.04
CA THR A 31 -4.76 -4.51 1.31
C THR A 31 -3.95 -3.76 2.37
N LEU A 32 -4.44 -3.71 3.61
CA LEU A 32 -3.67 -3.17 4.74
C LEU A 32 -2.39 -3.98 4.99
N ASP A 33 -2.39 -5.30 4.73
CA ASP A 33 -1.17 -6.13 4.77
C ASP A 33 -0.07 -5.61 3.85
N ARG A 34 -0.44 -5.08 2.68
CA ARG A 34 0.53 -4.46 1.78
C ARG A 34 1.11 -3.19 2.40
N VAL A 35 0.28 -2.36 3.04
CA VAL A 35 0.75 -1.15 3.73
C VAL A 35 1.75 -1.52 4.83
N ASP A 36 1.45 -2.49 5.69
CA ASP A 36 2.37 -2.95 6.74
C ASP A 36 3.68 -3.49 6.18
N SER A 37 3.63 -4.25 5.09
CA SER A 37 4.85 -4.74 4.43
C SER A 37 5.75 -3.60 3.96
N LEU A 38 5.15 -2.49 3.47
CA LEU A 38 5.88 -1.33 3.00
C LEU A 38 6.44 -0.51 4.16
N VAL A 39 5.68 -0.35 5.26
CA VAL A 39 6.16 0.26 6.51
C VAL A 39 7.36 -0.52 7.05
N THR A 40 7.26 -1.84 7.11
CA THR A 40 8.34 -2.73 7.58
C THR A 40 9.57 -2.64 6.70
N ALA A 41 9.39 -2.48 5.39
CA ALA A 41 10.48 -2.30 4.42
C ALA A 41 11.09 -0.88 4.44
N GLY A 42 10.53 0.06 5.20
CA GLY A 42 10.93 1.47 5.21
C GLY A 42 10.52 2.26 3.96
N ASP A 43 9.69 1.68 3.08
CA ASP A 43 9.18 2.36 1.89
C ASP A 43 7.93 3.18 2.24
N TYR A 44 8.16 4.27 2.99
CA TYR A 44 7.10 5.12 3.51
C TYR A 44 6.33 5.86 2.40
N ALA A 45 6.96 6.14 1.26
CA ALA A 45 6.29 6.80 0.13
C ALA A 45 5.25 5.87 -0.52
N SER A 46 5.64 4.62 -0.78
CA SER A 46 4.71 3.61 -1.28
C SER A 46 3.66 3.25 -0.24
N ALA A 47 4.02 3.19 1.05
CA ALA A 47 3.08 2.90 2.13
C ALA A 47 1.96 3.95 2.20
N ARG A 48 2.31 5.25 2.16
CA ARG A 48 1.33 6.36 2.17
C ARG A 48 0.38 6.29 0.98
N SER A 49 0.91 6.23 -0.23
CA SER A 49 0.08 6.16 -1.44
C SER A 49 -0.80 4.90 -1.50
N THR A 50 -0.34 3.79 -0.92
CA THR A 50 -1.13 2.55 -0.81
C THR A 50 -2.25 2.68 0.22
N LEU A 51 -1.98 3.29 1.38
CA LEU A 51 -2.96 3.54 2.42
C LEU A 51 -4.03 4.54 1.97
N GLU A 52 -3.64 5.60 1.24
CA GLU A 52 -4.58 6.57 0.66
C GLU A 52 -5.55 5.90 -0.30
N ARG A 53 -5.05 5.04 -1.20
CA ARG A 53 -5.91 4.26 -2.11
C ARG A 53 -6.86 3.33 -1.36
N TRP A 54 -6.40 2.66 -0.30
CA TRP A 54 -7.28 1.84 0.53
C TRP A 54 -8.35 2.70 1.21
N CYS A 55 -7.99 3.86 1.77
CA CYS A 55 -8.95 4.79 2.38
C CYS A 55 -9.98 5.30 1.38
N SER A 56 -9.61 5.60 0.14
CA SER A 56 -10.54 6.05 -0.89
C SER A 56 -11.52 4.96 -1.33
N ALA A 57 -11.10 3.70 -1.34
CA ALA A 57 -11.95 2.57 -1.74
C ALA A 57 -12.81 2.03 -0.58
N ARG A 58 -12.52 2.41 0.66
CA ARG A 58 -13.14 1.80 1.85
C ARG A 58 -14.65 1.97 1.90
N ASP A 59 -15.17 3.08 1.35
CA ASP A 59 -16.60 3.40 1.40
C ASP A 59 -17.42 2.48 0.47
N GLU A 60 -16.76 1.70 -0.39
CA GLU A 60 -17.37 0.72 -1.29
C GLU A 60 -17.62 -0.64 -0.59
N PHE A 61 -17.09 -0.86 0.62
CA PHE A 61 -17.15 -2.15 1.33
C PHE A 61 -17.49 -1.96 2.81
N ASP A 62 -18.03 -3.00 3.45
CA ASP A 62 -18.17 -3.04 4.90
C ASP A 62 -16.82 -3.35 5.54
N VAL A 63 -16.24 -2.38 6.26
CA VAL A 63 -14.89 -2.48 6.83
C VAL A 63 -14.96 -2.89 8.29
N PRO A 64 -14.35 -4.03 8.68
CA PRO A 64 -14.29 -4.43 10.08
C PRO A 64 -13.65 -3.35 10.96
N GLY A 65 -14.14 -3.21 12.18
CA GLY A 65 -13.56 -2.24 13.15
C GLY A 65 -12.08 -2.48 13.41
N SER A 66 -11.60 -3.73 13.34
CA SER A 66 -10.17 -4.07 13.43
C SER A 66 -9.34 -3.46 12.31
N ASP A 67 -9.85 -3.47 11.07
CA ASP A 67 -9.18 -2.89 9.91
C ASP A 67 -9.20 -1.37 9.98
N MET A 68 -10.28 -0.78 10.51
CA MET A 68 -10.31 0.67 10.74
C MET A 68 -9.33 1.12 11.83
N ALA A 69 -9.23 0.37 12.92
CA ALA A 69 -8.22 0.62 13.95
C ALA A 69 -6.81 0.50 13.39
N ARG A 70 -6.53 -0.54 12.60
CA ARG A 70 -5.24 -0.74 11.92
C ARG A 70 -4.91 0.39 10.95
N ALA A 71 -5.89 0.84 10.16
CA ALA A 71 -5.71 1.96 9.25
C ALA A 71 -5.39 3.26 10.00
N LEU A 72 -6.09 3.57 11.09
CA LEU A 72 -5.79 4.74 11.91
C LEU A 72 -4.38 4.67 12.51
N MET A 73 -3.95 3.50 12.98
CA MET A 73 -2.59 3.28 13.47
C MET A 73 -1.54 3.56 12.39
N LEU A 74 -1.77 3.03 11.18
CA LEU A 74 -0.89 3.26 10.03
C LEU A 74 -0.85 4.73 9.59
N ARG A 75 -1.97 5.45 9.66
CA ARG A 75 -2.01 6.90 9.35
C ARG A 75 -1.18 7.70 10.35
N GLY A 76 -1.29 7.39 11.64
CA GLY A 76 -0.44 8.02 12.67
C GLY A 76 1.04 7.71 12.48
N GLN A 77 1.40 6.48 12.08
CA GLN A 77 2.79 6.07 11.81
C GLN A 77 3.40 6.77 10.60
N LEU A 78 2.59 7.00 9.57
CA LEU A 78 3.04 7.58 8.31
C LEU A 78 2.92 9.10 8.28
N ALA A 79 2.37 9.73 9.32
CA ALA A 79 2.31 11.17 9.45
C ALA A 79 3.72 11.81 9.38
N PRO A 80 3.85 12.99 8.76
CA PRO A 80 5.15 13.65 8.60
C PRO A 80 5.71 14.26 9.90
N ASP A 81 4.85 14.55 10.87
CA ASP A 81 5.19 15.21 12.13
C ASP A 81 4.22 14.79 13.26
N PRO A 82 4.57 15.05 14.54
CA PRO A 82 3.74 14.66 15.68
C PRO A 82 2.35 15.29 15.68
N GLU A 83 2.23 16.56 15.28
CA GLU A 83 0.96 17.31 15.24
C GLU A 83 -0.03 16.66 14.26
N SER A 84 0.47 16.22 13.10
CA SER A 84 -0.32 15.50 12.10
C SER A 84 -0.64 14.06 12.51
N ALA A 85 0.16 13.45 13.39
CA ALA A 85 -0.03 12.08 13.87
C ALA A 85 -1.10 11.99 14.97
N GLU A 86 -1.14 12.98 15.86
CA GLU A 86 -2.03 13.07 17.02
C GLU A 86 -3.51 12.73 16.70
N PRO A 87 -4.19 13.37 15.73
CA PRO A 87 -5.61 13.12 15.49
C PRO A 87 -5.90 11.68 15.09
N HIS A 88 -4.94 10.97 14.47
CA HIS A 88 -5.11 9.58 14.08
C HIS A 88 -5.06 8.64 15.29
N TYR A 89 -4.11 8.86 16.20
CA TYR A 89 -4.02 8.07 17.42
C TYR A 89 -5.20 8.36 18.36
N LEU A 90 -5.61 9.62 18.49
CA LEU A 90 -6.79 9.99 19.28
C LEU A 90 -8.06 9.33 18.74
N ALA A 91 -8.28 9.39 17.41
CA ALA A 91 -9.42 8.74 16.77
C ALA A 91 -9.43 7.22 16.99
N LEU A 92 -8.26 6.58 16.99
CA LEU A 92 -8.14 5.15 17.25
C LEU A 92 -8.56 4.81 18.68
N VAL A 93 -8.01 5.52 19.66
CA VAL A 93 -8.26 5.25 21.09
C VAL A 93 -9.72 5.48 21.44
N LEU A 94 -10.33 6.55 20.92
CA LEU A 94 -11.73 6.88 21.20
C LEU A 94 -12.71 6.01 20.41
N GLY A 95 -12.40 5.68 19.16
CA GLY A 95 -13.28 4.91 18.27
C GLY A 95 -13.17 3.39 18.44
N TYR A 96 -11.99 2.90 18.80
CA TYR A 96 -11.65 1.48 18.87
C TYR A 96 -10.86 1.12 20.14
N PRO A 97 -11.39 1.43 21.34
CA PRO A 97 -10.66 1.32 22.61
C PRO A 97 -10.25 -0.11 22.99
N THR A 98 -10.93 -1.13 22.46
CA THR A 98 -10.63 -2.54 22.71
C THR A 98 -9.82 -3.20 21.58
N SER A 99 -9.34 -2.42 20.61
CA SER A 99 -8.50 -2.95 19.53
C SER A 99 -7.09 -3.28 20.04
N ASP A 100 -6.43 -4.24 19.40
CA ASP A 100 -5.04 -4.61 19.69
C ASP A 100 -4.07 -3.43 19.50
N HIS A 101 -4.46 -2.42 18.71
CA HIS A 101 -3.67 -1.21 18.47
C HIS A 101 -3.89 -0.10 19.50
N ALA A 102 -4.94 -0.17 20.33
CA ALA A 102 -5.29 0.92 21.26
C ALA A 102 -4.19 1.23 22.30
N PRO A 103 -3.53 0.24 22.94
CA PRO A 103 -2.47 0.52 23.90
C PRO A 103 -1.26 1.23 23.26
N GLU A 104 -0.88 0.81 22.04
CA GLU A 104 0.23 1.43 21.32
C GLU A 104 -0.13 2.84 20.83
N ALA A 105 -1.35 3.04 20.34
CA ALA A 105 -1.84 4.35 19.93
C ALA A 105 -1.86 5.35 21.09
N LEU A 106 -2.30 4.92 22.29
CA LEU A 106 -2.24 5.74 23.51
C LEU A 106 -0.81 6.17 23.85
N LEU A 107 0.15 5.24 23.77
CA LEU A 107 1.56 5.55 24.00
C LEU A 107 2.08 6.58 23.00
N ARG A 108 1.81 6.36 21.70
CA ARG A 108 2.24 7.25 20.61
C ARG A 108 1.60 8.64 20.72
N LEU A 109 0.34 8.71 21.15
CA LEU A 109 -0.36 9.95 21.43
C LEU A 109 0.35 10.75 22.53
N GLY A 110 0.67 10.12 23.66
CA GLY A 110 1.42 10.77 24.73
C GLY A 110 2.80 11.26 24.28
N GLN A 111 3.50 10.48 23.45
CA GLN A 111 4.78 10.88 22.87
C GLN A 111 4.65 12.08 21.92
N ALA A 112 3.58 12.12 21.11
CA ALA A 112 3.31 13.22 20.20
C ALA A 112 3.05 14.53 20.97
N LEU A 113 2.21 14.49 22.01
CA LEU A 113 1.91 15.64 22.87
C LEU A 113 3.16 16.16 23.59
N LEU A 114 4.00 15.25 24.12
CA LEU A 114 5.30 15.62 24.71
C LEU A 114 6.23 16.29 23.71
N ALA A 115 6.27 15.80 22.47
CA ALA A 115 7.10 16.38 21.41
C ALA A 115 6.59 17.75 20.94
N ALA A 116 5.27 17.96 20.95
CA ALA A 116 4.63 19.25 20.66
C ALA A 116 4.82 20.28 21.79
N GLY A 117 5.11 19.84 23.02
CA GLY A 117 5.23 20.70 24.20
C GLY A 117 3.89 20.93 24.91
N ASP A 118 2.87 20.12 24.59
CA ASP A 118 1.50 20.23 25.09
C ASP A 118 1.19 19.23 26.23
N ALA A 119 2.23 18.80 26.96
CA ALA A 119 2.13 17.82 28.05
C ALA A 119 1.93 18.44 29.44
#